data_AF-A0A428PS53-F1
#
_entry.id   AF-A0A428PS53-F1
#
_cell.length_a   1.000
_cell.length_b   1.000
_cell.length_c   1.000
_cell.angle_alpha   90.00
_cell.angle_beta   90.00
_cell.angle_gamma   90.00
#
_symmetry.space_group_name_H-M   'P 1'
#
loop_
_entity.id
_entity.type
_entity.pdbx_description
1 polymer ?
#
loop_
_entity_poly.entity_id
_entity_poly.type
_entity_poly.pdbx_seq_one_letter_code
_entity_poly.pdbx_strand_id
1 'polypeptide(L)'
;MDALKSAIQPITHNLPEPIRDLGVSILGDTCYKSLLLDVNIEDADCLKLAISKALGIGIIAASSIVKVPQILKLLNSKSAEGVSFLSYLLETTSYLISLAYNVRNGFPFSTFGETALIVGQNVIISVLVLNYSGRASLAAVFIAALAGTVAALFAENIVDSQVLSYLQAGAGVLGVASKLPQILTIFQQGGTGQLSAFAVFNYLAGSLSRIFTTLQEVDDKLILYGFVSGFILNAVLALQMIFYWNAPSEKAKGKRKVSPVAAKPKATLSASSTATPKKSPTTRRRG
;
A
#
# COMPACT_ATOMS: atom_id res chain seq x y z
N MET A 1 -27.81 -23.60 18.84
CA MET A 1 -26.42 -23.62 19.33
C MET A 1 -25.98 -25.04 19.63
N ASP A 2 -26.79 -25.85 20.31
CA ASP A 2 -26.39 -27.21 20.72
C ASP A 2 -26.12 -28.18 19.58
N ALA A 3 -26.88 -28.12 18.47
CA ALA A 3 -26.60 -28.92 17.28
C ALA A 3 -25.24 -28.58 16.62
N LEU A 4 -24.81 -27.31 16.72
CA LEU A 4 -23.51 -26.87 16.20
C LEU A 4 -22.37 -27.32 17.13
N LYS A 5 -22.56 -27.21 18.45
CA LYS A 5 -21.60 -27.69 19.46
C LYS A 5 -21.37 -29.20 19.31
N SER A 6 -22.45 -29.99 19.28
CA SER A 6 -22.38 -31.45 19.15
C SER A 6 -21.75 -31.93 17.84
N ALA A 7 -21.82 -31.13 16.77
CA ALA A 7 -21.19 -31.46 15.49
C ALA A 7 -19.71 -31.07 15.42
N ILE A 8 -19.30 -29.99 16.09
CA ILE A 8 -17.95 -29.40 15.96
C ILE A 8 -17.00 -29.86 17.07
N GLN A 9 -17.47 -30.01 18.30
CA GLN A 9 -16.66 -30.44 19.45
C GLN A 9 -15.84 -31.73 19.23
N PRO A 10 -16.38 -32.80 18.62
CA PRO A 10 -15.58 -34.00 18.36
C PRO A 10 -14.45 -33.76 17.35
N ILE A 11 -14.59 -32.76 16.46
CA ILE A 11 -13.56 -32.40 15.49
C ILE A 11 -12.50 -31.52 16.18
N THR A 12 -12.91 -30.55 17.00
CA THR A 12 -11.98 -29.62 17.65
C THR A 12 -11.18 -30.25 18.76
N HIS A 13 -11.74 -31.20 19.51
CA HIS A 13 -10.99 -31.97 20.52
C HIS A 13 -9.99 -32.97 19.94
N ASN A 14 -10.17 -33.40 18.69
CA ASN A 14 -9.28 -34.32 18.00
C ASN A 14 -8.31 -33.62 17.04
N LEU A 15 -8.11 -32.30 17.20
CA LEU A 15 -7.15 -31.56 16.40
C LEU A 15 -5.71 -32.06 16.67
N PRO A 16 -4.91 -32.32 15.61
CA PRO A 16 -3.50 -32.62 15.74
C PRO A 16 -2.74 -31.56 16.54
N GLU A 17 -1.73 -31.98 17.32
CA GLU A 17 -0.96 -31.06 18.19
C GLU A 17 -0.42 -29.83 17.47
N PRO A 18 0.14 -29.91 16.23
CA PRO A 18 0.61 -28.71 15.54
C PRO A 18 -0.49 -27.67 15.27
N ILE A 19 -1.73 -28.11 15.05
CA ILE A 19 -2.87 -27.22 14.79
C ILE A 19 -3.40 -26.64 16.09
N ARG A 20 -3.43 -27.45 17.16
CA ARG A 20 -3.78 -26.99 18.50
C ARG A 20 -2.80 -25.92 18.97
N ASP A 21 -1.50 -26.19 18.89
CA ASP A 21 -0.46 -25.30 19.37
C ASP A 21 -0.43 -23.99 18.56
N LEU A 22 -0.69 -24.06 17.25
CA LEU A 22 -0.87 -22.87 16.42
C LEU A 22 -2.10 -22.05 16.86
N GLY A 23 -3.23 -22.71 17.11
CA GLY A 23 -4.45 -22.04 17.57
C GLY A 23 -4.28 -21.38 18.94
N VAL A 24 -3.62 -22.07 19.88
CA VAL A 24 -3.28 -21.54 21.20
C VAL A 24 -2.30 -20.37 21.07
N SER A 25 -1.30 -20.48 20.19
CA SER A 25 -0.35 -19.38 19.95
C SER A 25 -1.01 -18.14 19.35
N ILE A 26 -2.10 -18.27 18.58
CA ILE A 26 -2.79 -17.15 17.92
C ILE A 26 -3.83 -16.52 18.84
N LEU A 27 -4.64 -17.33 19.54
CA LEU A 27 -5.79 -16.88 20.33
C LEU A 27 -5.51 -16.81 21.84
N GLY A 28 -4.46 -17.47 22.33
CA GLY A 28 -4.22 -17.71 23.75
C GLY A 28 -5.06 -18.88 24.28
N ASP A 29 -4.60 -19.49 25.37
CA ASP A 29 -5.24 -20.67 25.98
C ASP A 29 -6.72 -20.46 26.32
N THR A 30 -7.06 -19.29 26.86
CA THR A 30 -8.42 -18.97 27.31
C THR A 30 -9.39 -18.90 26.14
N CYS A 31 -9.06 -18.14 25.10
CA CYS A 31 -9.92 -17.99 23.93
C CYS A 31 -9.88 -19.21 23.01
N TYR A 32 -8.77 -19.95 22.97
CA TYR A 32 -8.74 -21.24 22.29
C TYR A 32 -9.72 -22.23 22.93
N LYS A 33 -9.73 -22.33 24.27
CA LYS A 33 -10.69 -23.18 25.00
C LYS A 33 -12.13 -22.72 24.80
N SER A 34 -12.42 -21.46 25.10
CA SER A 34 -13.78 -20.91 24.99
C SER A 34 -14.35 -21.05 23.57
N LEU A 35 -13.57 -20.69 22.54
CA LEU A 35 -14.09 -20.59 21.17
C LEU A 35 -13.96 -21.89 20.35
N LEU A 36 -12.86 -22.64 20.47
CA LEU A 36 -12.64 -23.86 19.68
C LEU A 36 -13.04 -25.14 20.42
N LEU A 37 -12.76 -25.27 21.72
CA LEU A 37 -13.10 -26.48 22.47
C LEU A 37 -14.56 -26.44 22.96
N ASP A 38 -15.00 -25.33 23.55
CA ASP A 38 -16.35 -25.18 24.12
C ASP A 38 -17.37 -24.62 23.12
N VAL A 39 -16.92 -24.17 21.94
CA VAL A 39 -17.73 -23.57 20.86
C VAL A 39 -18.65 -22.48 21.43
N ASN A 40 -18.11 -21.66 22.34
CA ASN A 40 -18.82 -20.61 23.03
C ASN A 40 -18.77 -19.29 22.25
N ILE A 41 -19.69 -19.12 21.30
CA ILE A 41 -19.77 -17.89 20.47
C ILE A 41 -20.35 -16.69 21.25
N GLU A 42 -20.83 -16.90 22.48
CA GLU A 42 -21.33 -15.82 23.35
C GLU A 42 -20.20 -15.08 24.07
N ASP A 43 -18.98 -15.63 24.06
CA ASP A 43 -17.77 -14.96 24.55
C ASP A 43 -17.36 -13.86 23.57
N ALA A 44 -17.98 -12.69 23.73
CA ALA A 44 -17.84 -11.56 22.82
C ALA A 44 -16.39 -11.07 22.69
N ASP A 45 -15.58 -11.18 23.74
CA ASP A 45 -14.20 -10.69 23.75
C ASP A 45 -13.29 -11.67 23.00
N CYS A 46 -13.41 -12.96 23.27
CA CYS A 46 -12.68 -13.97 22.50
C CYS A 46 -13.12 -14.05 21.04
N LEU A 47 -14.40 -13.80 20.75
CA LEU A 47 -14.91 -13.75 19.38
C LEU A 47 -14.33 -12.54 18.63
N LYS A 48 -14.32 -11.34 19.23
CA LYS A 48 -13.70 -10.15 18.61
C LYS A 48 -12.21 -10.36 18.35
N LEU A 49 -11.48 -10.94 19.31
CA LEU A 49 -10.07 -11.26 19.14
C LEU A 49 -9.85 -12.27 18.01
N ALA A 50 -10.64 -13.34 17.94
CA ALA A 50 -10.54 -14.32 16.88
C ALA A 50 -10.83 -13.74 15.49
N ILE A 51 -11.86 -12.90 15.37
CA ILE A 51 -12.15 -12.17 14.13
C ILE A 51 -10.99 -11.24 13.78
N SER A 52 -10.41 -10.54 14.77
CA SER A 52 -9.27 -9.66 14.56
C SER A 52 -8.06 -10.41 14.02
N LYS A 53 -7.67 -11.52 14.65
CA LYS A 53 -6.57 -12.36 14.20
C LYS A 53 -6.81 -12.92 12.80
N ALA A 54 -8.02 -13.40 12.52
CA ALA A 54 -8.39 -13.91 11.20
C ALA A 54 -8.29 -12.82 10.12
N LEU A 55 -8.78 -11.61 10.40
CA LEU A 55 -8.63 -10.45 9.50
C LEU A 55 -7.15 -10.09 9.30
N GLY A 56 -6.36 -10.02 10.37
CA GLY A 56 -4.92 -9.72 10.30
C GLY A 56 -4.18 -10.72 9.42
N ILE A 57 -4.35 -12.03 9.67
CA ILE A 57 -3.75 -13.10 8.86
C ILE A 57 -4.21 -13.02 7.40
N GLY A 58 -5.50 -12.78 7.17
CA GLY A 58 -6.04 -12.59 5.82
C GLY A 58 -5.38 -11.43 5.08
N ILE A 59 -5.16 -10.30 5.75
CA ILE A 59 -4.49 -9.13 5.14
C ILE A 59 -3.01 -9.42 4.88
N ILE A 60 -2.32 -10.12 5.79
CA ILE A 60 -0.92 -10.54 5.59
C ILE A 60 -0.83 -11.44 4.36
N ALA A 61 -1.70 -12.45 4.28
CA ALA A 61 -1.74 -13.39 3.16
C ALA A 61 -2.02 -12.67 1.83
N ALA A 62 -3.03 -11.80 1.78
CA ALA A 62 -3.32 -11.02 0.58
C ALA A 62 -2.12 -10.15 0.17
N SER A 63 -1.53 -9.43 1.12
CA SER A 63 -0.41 -8.52 0.89
C SER A 63 0.86 -9.21 0.37
N SER A 64 1.04 -10.50 0.66
CA SER A 64 2.16 -11.29 0.14
C SER A 64 2.18 -11.42 -1.40
N ILE A 65 1.03 -11.26 -2.06
CA ILE A 65 0.88 -11.44 -3.51
C ILE A 65 0.64 -10.11 -4.24
N VAL A 66 0.26 -9.03 -3.54
CA VAL A 66 -0.17 -7.76 -4.16
C VAL A 66 0.84 -7.20 -5.17
N LYS A 67 2.14 -7.26 -4.89
CA LYS A 67 3.17 -6.69 -5.79
C LYS A 67 3.81 -7.75 -6.71
N VAL A 68 3.48 -9.04 -6.55
CA VAL A 68 4.01 -10.14 -7.37
C VAL A 68 3.73 -9.96 -8.87
N PRO A 69 2.52 -9.55 -9.32
CA PRO A 69 2.28 -9.29 -10.73
C PRO A 69 3.22 -8.24 -11.33
N GLN A 70 3.57 -7.21 -10.55
CA GLN A 70 4.49 -6.16 -10.98
C GLN A 70 5.93 -6.70 -11.09
N ILE A 71 6.36 -7.55 -10.15
CA ILE A 71 7.66 -8.23 -10.21
C ILE A 71 7.76 -9.08 -11.47
N LEU A 72 6.75 -9.92 -11.72
CA LEU A 72 6.70 -10.77 -12.93
C LEU A 72 6.72 -9.94 -14.21
N LYS A 73 6.00 -8.80 -14.24
CA LYS A 73 6.00 -7.90 -15.39
C LYS A 73 7.38 -7.33 -15.68
N LEU A 74 8.12 -6.89 -14.64
CA LEU A 74 9.49 -6.39 -14.78
C LEU A 74 10.45 -7.48 -15.27
N LEU A 75 10.37 -8.69 -14.72
CA LEU A 75 11.22 -9.81 -15.12
C LEU A 75 10.98 -10.23 -16.58
N ASN A 76 9.71 -10.25 -17.01
CA ASN A 76 9.32 -10.63 -18.36
C ASN A 76 9.65 -9.54 -19.39
N SER A 77 9.42 -8.26 -19.06
CA SER A 77 9.72 -7.16 -19.98
C SER A 77 11.21 -6.79 -20.03
N LYS A 78 11.95 -7.09 -18.95
CA LYS A 78 13.32 -6.60 -18.70
C LYS A 78 13.45 -5.08 -18.88
N SER A 79 12.38 -4.34 -18.62
CA SER A 79 12.30 -2.88 -18.78
C SER A 79 11.59 -2.26 -17.58
N ALA A 80 12.14 -1.15 -17.09
CA ALA A 80 11.59 -0.34 -16.01
C ALA A 80 10.70 0.82 -16.50
N GLU A 81 10.40 0.88 -17.80
CA GLU A 81 9.61 1.97 -18.38
C GLU A 81 8.22 2.09 -17.72
N GLY A 82 7.84 3.32 -17.38
CA GLY A 82 6.57 3.60 -16.70
C GLY A 82 6.55 3.28 -15.20
N VAL A 83 7.64 2.77 -14.63
CA VAL A 83 7.74 2.46 -13.20
C VAL A 83 8.62 3.49 -12.49
N SER A 84 8.07 4.15 -11.48
CA SER A 84 8.76 5.21 -10.73
C SER A 84 9.56 4.63 -9.55
N PHE A 85 10.88 4.63 -9.66
CA PHE A 85 11.77 4.27 -8.53
C PHE A 85 11.50 5.14 -7.29
N LEU A 86 11.31 6.45 -7.47
CA LEU A 86 11.08 7.38 -6.36
C LEU A 86 9.80 7.03 -5.60
N SER A 87 8.75 6.59 -6.30
CA SER A 87 7.50 6.18 -5.66
C SER A 87 7.69 4.95 -4.78
N TYR A 88 8.42 3.93 -5.27
CA TYR A 88 8.75 2.76 -4.47
C TYR A 88 9.72 3.08 -3.32
N LEU A 89 10.67 3.99 -3.50
CA LEU A 89 11.55 4.46 -2.44
C LEU A 89 10.75 5.11 -1.30
N LEU A 90 9.86 6.05 -1.62
CA LEU A 90 9.03 6.74 -0.63
C LEU A 90 8.08 5.77 0.09
N GLU A 91 7.46 4.84 -0.64
CA GLU A 91 6.61 3.80 -0.06
C GLU A 91 7.42 2.88 0.88
N THR A 92 8.62 2.46 0.47
CA THR A 92 9.51 1.62 1.29
C THR A 92 9.93 2.33 2.57
N THR A 93 10.34 3.60 2.49
CA THR A 93 10.74 4.38 3.66
C THR A 93 9.59 4.57 4.64
N SER A 94 8.40 4.91 4.14
CA SER A 94 7.19 5.05 4.95
C SER A 94 6.86 3.74 5.70
N TYR A 95 6.89 2.61 4.99
CA TYR A 95 6.63 1.31 5.61
C TYR A 95 7.74 0.84 6.55
N LEU A 96 9.01 1.18 6.31
CA LEU A 96 10.09 0.90 7.26
C LEU A 96 9.93 1.66 8.57
N ILE A 97 9.52 2.93 8.52
CA ILE A 97 9.20 3.72 9.71
C ILE A 97 8.06 3.05 10.49
N SER A 98 6.98 2.67 9.80
CA SER A 98 5.86 1.96 10.43
C SER A 98 6.27 0.61 11.00
N LEU A 99 7.09 -0.15 10.30
CA LEU A 99 7.61 -1.43 10.79
C LEU A 99 8.43 -1.24 12.07
N ALA A 100 9.37 -0.29 12.08
CA ALA A 100 10.19 0.01 13.25
C ALA A 100 9.34 0.49 14.44
N TYR A 101 8.35 1.35 14.19
CA TYR A 101 7.41 1.83 15.22
C TYR A 101 6.63 0.67 15.84
N ASN A 102 6.06 -0.22 15.03
CA ASN A 102 5.26 -1.33 15.55
C ASN A 102 6.11 -2.36 16.30
N VAL A 103 7.31 -2.68 15.80
CA VAL A 103 8.22 -3.64 16.45
C VAL A 103 8.73 -3.08 17.78
N ARG A 104 9.13 -1.80 17.84
CA ARG A 104 9.65 -1.19 19.07
C ARG A 104 8.60 -1.01 20.17
N ASN A 105 7.34 -0.83 19.79
CA ASN A 105 6.23 -0.82 20.75
C ASN A 105 5.75 -2.23 21.14
N GLY A 106 6.35 -3.30 20.59
CA GLY A 106 6.01 -4.67 20.94
C GLY A 106 4.62 -5.11 20.48
N PHE A 107 4.07 -4.49 19.43
CA PHE A 107 2.75 -4.85 18.94
C PHE A 107 2.73 -6.27 18.31
N PRO A 108 1.57 -6.94 18.26
CA PRO A 108 1.49 -8.28 17.68
C PRO A 108 1.77 -8.27 16.17
N PHE A 109 2.52 -9.24 15.65
CA PHE A 109 2.83 -9.33 14.22
C PHE A 109 1.57 -9.37 13.32
N SER A 110 0.44 -9.88 13.81
CA SER A 110 -0.85 -9.86 13.10
C SER A 110 -1.33 -8.47 12.69
N THR A 111 -0.84 -7.39 13.33
CA THR A 111 -1.32 -6.02 13.13
C THR A 111 -0.48 -5.22 12.14
N PHE A 112 0.76 -5.65 11.86
CA PHE A 112 1.68 -4.94 10.95
C PHE A 112 2.48 -5.86 10.03
N GLY A 113 2.29 -7.18 10.09
CA GLY A 113 3.10 -8.15 9.35
C GLY A 113 3.04 -7.98 7.84
N GLU A 114 1.94 -7.45 7.31
CA GLU A 114 1.82 -7.10 5.90
C GLU A 114 2.80 -6.00 5.48
N THR A 115 3.09 -5.07 6.39
CA THR A 115 4.03 -3.97 6.15
C THR A 115 5.43 -4.53 5.89
N ALA A 116 5.86 -5.54 6.67
CA ALA A 116 7.13 -6.22 6.46
C ALA A 116 7.19 -6.93 5.10
N LEU A 117 6.11 -7.64 4.71
CA LEU A 117 6.05 -8.34 3.42
C LEU A 117 6.04 -7.38 2.23
N ILE A 118 5.37 -6.24 2.34
CA ILE A 118 5.34 -5.23 1.28
C ILE A 118 6.70 -4.55 1.16
N VAL A 119 7.39 -4.24 2.26
CA VAL A 119 8.78 -3.73 2.23
C VAL A 119 9.68 -4.66 1.44
N GLY A 120 9.65 -5.97 1.73
CA GLY A 120 10.45 -6.96 0.99
C GLY A 120 10.16 -6.94 -0.51
N GLN A 121 8.89 -6.94 -0.90
CA GLN A 121 8.49 -6.86 -2.31
C GLN A 121 8.91 -5.53 -2.98
N ASN A 122 8.81 -4.41 -2.27
CA ASN A 122 9.21 -3.10 -2.77
C ASN A 122 10.71 -2.98 -2.98
N VAL A 123 11.52 -3.61 -2.11
CA VAL A 123 12.98 -3.69 -2.29
C VAL A 123 13.31 -4.46 -3.56
N ILE A 124 12.68 -5.61 -3.78
CA ILE A 124 12.85 -6.40 -5.01
C ILE A 124 12.52 -5.54 -6.25
N ILE A 125 11.36 -4.87 -6.23
CA ILE A 125 10.95 -4.01 -7.35
C ILE A 125 11.94 -2.87 -7.57
N SER A 126 12.37 -2.19 -6.50
CA SER A 126 13.31 -1.08 -6.55
C SER A 126 14.65 -1.49 -7.17
N VAL A 127 15.18 -2.66 -6.79
CA VAL A 127 16.41 -3.22 -7.36
C VAL A 127 16.21 -3.56 -8.84
N LEU A 128 15.11 -4.22 -9.21
CA LEU A 128 14.81 -4.54 -10.61
C LEU A 128 14.68 -3.28 -11.47
N VAL A 129 14.00 -2.25 -10.96
CA VAL A 129 13.82 -0.96 -11.64
C VAL A 129 15.17 -0.29 -11.90
N LEU A 130 16.07 -0.24 -10.90
CA LEU A 130 17.40 0.34 -11.06
C LEU A 130 18.27 -0.45 -12.03
N ASN A 131 18.24 -1.78 -11.95
CA ASN A 131 19.00 -2.66 -12.84
C ASN A 131 18.53 -2.53 -14.30
N TYR A 132 17.23 -2.61 -14.57
CA TYR A 132 16.68 -2.47 -15.92
C TYR A 132 16.70 -1.02 -16.46
N SER A 133 17.00 -0.04 -15.60
CA SER A 133 17.29 1.34 -16.01
C SER A 133 18.77 1.59 -16.32
N GLY A 134 19.63 0.55 -16.32
CA GLY A 134 21.07 0.68 -16.53
C GLY A 134 21.82 1.33 -15.36
N ARG A 135 21.23 1.36 -14.16
CA ARG A 135 21.75 2.04 -12.96
C ARG A 135 22.07 1.05 -11.83
N ALA A 136 22.70 -0.07 -12.15
CA ALA A 136 22.99 -1.13 -11.19
C ALA A 136 23.83 -0.67 -9.98
N SER A 137 24.75 0.28 -10.17
CA SER A 137 25.52 0.88 -9.07
C SER A 137 24.63 1.58 -8.04
N LEU A 138 23.56 2.26 -8.49
CA LEU A 138 22.58 2.86 -7.58
C LEU A 138 21.76 1.82 -6.83
N ALA A 139 21.62 0.60 -7.35
CA ALA A 139 20.94 -0.47 -6.62
C ALA A 139 21.75 -0.90 -5.40
N ALA A 140 23.07 -1.02 -5.52
CA ALA A 140 23.95 -1.29 -4.39
C ALA A 140 23.90 -0.16 -3.34
N VAL A 141 23.95 1.09 -3.79
CA VAL A 141 23.81 2.27 -2.90
C VAL A 141 22.45 2.27 -2.20
N PHE A 142 21.37 1.95 -2.91
CA PHE A 142 20.03 1.84 -2.34
C PHE A 142 19.98 0.78 -1.23
N ILE A 143 20.52 -0.42 -1.46
CA ILE A 143 20.55 -1.49 -0.44
C ILE A 143 21.40 -1.08 0.77
N ALA A 144 22.56 -0.46 0.56
CA ALA A 144 23.40 0.03 1.65
C ALA A 144 22.69 1.12 2.47
N ALA A 145 22.05 2.07 1.80
CA ALA A 145 21.26 3.13 2.45
C ALA A 145 20.06 2.56 3.22
N LEU A 146 19.41 1.53 2.67
CA LEU A 146 18.30 0.84 3.32
C LEU A 146 18.77 0.13 4.60
N ALA A 147 19.87 -0.61 4.53
CA ALA A 147 20.46 -1.26 5.69
C ALA A 147 20.85 -0.25 6.79
N GLY A 148 21.46 0.88 6.40
CA GLY A 148 21.76 1.98 7.32
C GLY A 148 20.50 2.61 7.93
N THR A 149 19.44 2.77 7.15
CA THR A 149 18.15 3.29 7.64
C THR A 149 17.52 2.35 8.65
N VAL A 150 17.52 1.04 8.37
CA VAL A 150 17.03 0.02 9.32
C VAL A 150 17.85 0.08 10.61
N ALA A 151 19.19 0.06 10.52
CA ALA A 151 20.04 0.14 11.70
C ALA A 151 19.76 1.41 12.53
N ALA A 152 19.58 2.56 11.88
CA ALA A 152 19.26 3.81 12.55
C ALA A 152 17.89 3.80 13.26
N LEU A 153 16.85 3.26 12.61
CA LEU A 153 15.49 3.20 13.17
C LEU A 153 15.38 2.29 14.40
N PHE A 154 16.19 1.22 14.44
CA PHE A 154 16.25 0.26 15.55
C PHE A 154 17.27 0.64 16.64
N ALA A 155 18.15 1.61 16.37
CA ALA A 155 19.12 2.12 17.34
C ALA A 155 18.50 3.27 18.15
N GLU A 156 18.12 3.00 19.40
CA GLU A 156 17.43 4.00 20.26
C GLU A 156 18.28 5.24 20.56
N ASN A 157 19.60 5.10 20.49
CA ASN A 157 20.54 6.20 20.64
C ASN A 157 20.63 7.14 19.41
N ILE A 158 20.08 6.71 18.26
CA ILE A 158 20.04 7.51 17.03
C ILE A 158 18.63 8.05 16.81
N VAL A 159 17.61 7.18 16.91
CA VAL A 159 16.21 7.55 16.78
C VAL A 159 15.50 7.16 18.07
N ASP A 160 15.21 8.15 18.91
CA ASP A 160 14.42 7.90 20.11
C ASP A 160 12.93 7.64 19.78
N SER A 161 12.16 7.22 20.78
CA SER A 161 10.74 6.89 20.60
C SER A 161 9.88 8.09 20.20
N GLN A 162 10.26 9.32 20.59
CA GLN A 162 9.51 10.51 20.26
C GLN A 162 9.72 10.91 18.78
N VAL A 163 10.96 10.90 18.30
CA VAL A 163 11.29 11.08 16.88
C VAL A 163 10.60 10.01 16.04
N LEU A 164 10.64 8.75 16.46
CA LEU A 164 9.98 7.67 15.74
C LEU A 164 8.45 7.86 15.67
N SER A 165 7.84 8.40 16.74
CA SER A 165 6.41 8.73 16.76
C SER A 165 6.06 9.84 15.78
N TYR A 166 6.89 10.89 15.68
CA TYR A 166 6.69 11.94 14.67
C TYR A 166 6.88 11.42 13.24
N LEU A 167 7.85 10.54 13.03
CA LEU A 167 8.04 9.89 11.73
C LEU A 167 6.82 9.03 11.36
N GLN A 168 6.28 8.27 12.31
CA GLN A 168 5.07 7.47 12.12
C GLN A 168 3.84 8.34 11.84
N ALA A 169 3.68 9.45 12.57
CA ALA A 169 2.64 10.43 12.30
C ALA A 169 2.76 11.01 10.89
N GLY A 170 3.98 11.36 10.48
CA GLY A 170 4.28 11.86 9.14
C GLY A 170 3.95 10.83 8.05
N ALA A 171 4.29 9.57 8.25
CA ALA A 171 3.94 8.47 7.35
C ALA A 171 2.42 8.35 7.19
N GLY A 172 1.67 8.40 8.29
CA GLY A 172 0.21 8.42 8.29
C GLY A 172 -0.37 9.62 7.52
N VAL A 173 0.12 10.83 7.82
CA VAL A 173 -0.31 12.07 7.16
C VAL A 173 -0.05 12.03 5.66
N LEU A 174 1.13 11.56 5.23
CA LEU A 174 1.44 11.41 3.81
C LEU A 174 0.50 10.42 3.11
N GLY A 175 0.18 9.30 3.78
CA GLY A 175 -0.78 8.32 3.29
C GLY A 175 -2.17 8.93 3.06
N VAL A 176 -2.66 9.69 4.03
CA VAL A 176 -3.94 10.43 3.95
C VAL A 176 -3.89 11.51 2.87
N ALA A 177 -2.84 12.34 2.87
CA ALA A 177 -2.68 13.44 1.91
C ALA A 177 -2.63 12.95 0.46
N SER A 178 -2.08 11.77 0.19
CA SER A 178 -2.02 11.19 -1.16
C SER A 178 -3.39 10.99 -1.82
N LYS A 179 -4.46 10.86 -1.03
CA LYS A 179 -5.84 10.64 -1.51
C LYS A 179 -6.56 11.95 -1.83
N LEU A 180 -6.14 13.08 -1.26
CA LEU A 180 -6.78 14.38 -1.43
C LEU A 180 -6.80 14.88 -2.90
N PRO A 181 -5.69 14.81 -3.67
CA PRO A 181 -5.73 15.19 -5.08
C PRO A 181 -6.75 14.39 -5.88
N GLN A 182 -6.92 13.10 -5.57
CA GLN A 182 -7.89 12.24 -6.23
C GLN A 182 -9.33 12.66 -5.91
N ILE A 183 -9.64 12.92 -4.63
CA ILE A 183 -10.96 13.40 -4.18
C ILE A 183 -11.33 14.72 -4.86
N LEU A 184 -10.40 15.68 -4.88
CA LEU A 184 -10.61 16.98 -5.51
C LEU A 184 -10.80 16.86 -7.02
N THR A 185 -10.03 15.98 -7.68
CA THR A 185 -10.15 15.76 -9.12
C THR A 185 -11.52 15.19 -9.49
N ILE A 186 -12.04 14.21 -8.73
CA ILE A 186 -13.36 13.62 -9.00
C ILE A 186 -14.46 14.67 -8.81
N PHE A 187 -14.36 15.47 -7.75
CA PHE A 187 -15.30 16.55 -7.48
C PHE A 187 -15.32 17.60 -8.61
N GLN A 188 -14.14 18.03 -9.07
CA GLN A 188 -14.02 19.01 -10.15
C GLN A 188 -14.45 18.45 -11.52
N GLN A 189 -14.23 17.16 -11.78
CA GLN A 189 -14.57 16.53 -13.06
C GLN A 189 -16.02 16.06 -13.14
N GLY A 190 -16.73 15.99 -12.00
CA GLY A 190 -18.08 15.45 -11.91
C GLY A 190 -18.19 14.00 -12.39
N GLY A 191 -17.11 13.22 -12.26
CA GLY A 191 -16.99 11.87 -12.82
C GLY A 191 -15.79 11.12 -12.26
N THR A 192 -15.91 9.80 -12.15
CA THR A 192 -14.87 8.91 -11.56
C THR A 192 -13.84 8.43 -12.59
N GLY A 193 -14.13 8.59 -13.89
CA GLY A 193 -13.21 8.29 -14.98
C GLY A 193 -12.83 6.82 -15.05
N GLN A 194 -11.54 6.52 -14.93
CA GLN A 194 -10.98 5.15 -14.94
C GLN A 194 -10.77 4.59 -13.53
N LEU A 195 -11.31 5.24 -12.50
CA LEU A 195 -11.18 4.76 -11.13
C LEU A 195 -11.96 3.45 -10.96
N SER A 196 -11.26 2.42 -10.49
CA SER A 196 -11.89 1.13 -10.23
C SER A 196 -12.75 1.17 -8.97
N ALA A 197 -14.05 0.94 -9.15
CA ALA A 197 -15.01 0.76 -8.05
C ALA A 197 -14.54 -0.30 -7.06
N PHE A 198 -14.11 -1.44 -7.59
CA PHE A 198 -13.62 -2.56 -6.81
C PHE A 198 -12.44 -2.15 -5.93
N ALA A 199 -11.50 -1.37 -6.47
CA ALA A 199 -10.37 -0.86 -5.69
C ALA A 199 -10.84 0.11 -4.58
N VAL A 200 -11.75 1.04 -4.88
CA VAL A 200 -12.26 2.02 -3.90
C VAL A 200 -12.97 1.33 -2.73
N PHE A 201 -13.88 0.41 -3.01
CA PHE A 201 -14.59 -0.32 -1.95
C PHE A 201 -13.67 -1.27 -1.17
N ASN A 202 -12.69 -1.89 -1.82
CA ASN A 202 -11.69 -2.69 -1.11
C ASN A 202 -10.79 -1.83 -0.21
N TYR A 203 -10.43 -0.62 -0.64
CA TYR A 203 -9.69 0.30 0.23
C TYR A 203 -10.53 0.71 1.45
N LEU A 204 -11.82 0.97 1.26
CA LEU A 204 -12.74 1.27 2.36
C LEU A 204 -12.82 0.09 3.34
N ALA A 205 -13.14 -1.11 2.85
CA ALA A 205 -13.23 -2.32 3.65
C ALA A 205 -11.91 -2.64 4.36
N GLY A 206 -10.79 -2.58 3.65
CA GLY A 206 -9.46 -2.81 4.23
C GLY A 206 -9.12 -1.80 5.33
N SER A 207 -9.42 -0.51 5.14
CA SER A 207 -9.22 0.49 6.19
C SER A 207 -10.13 0.28 7.40
N LEU A 208 -11.36 -0.22 7.22
CA LEU A 208 -12.24 -0.58 8.32
C LEU A 208 -11.71 -1.79 9.10
N SER A 209 -11.26 -2.83 8.40
CA SER A 209 -10.61 -3.98 9.02
C SER A 209 -9.38 -3.57 9.84
N ARG A 210 -8.63 -2.56 9.38
CA ARG A 210 -7.48 -2.00 10.11
C ARG A 210 -7.88 -1.27 11.39
N ILE A 211 -8.95 -0.48 11.35
CA ILE A 211 -9.50 0.16 12.56
C ILE A 211 -9.91 -0.92 13.56
N PHE A 212 -10.67 -1.93 13.11
CA PHE A 212 -11.14 -2.99 13.98
C PHE A 212 -9.96 -3.76 14.61
N THR A 213 -9.00 -4.21 13.81
CA THR A 213 -7.84 -4.97 14.31
C THR A 213 -6.98 -4.14 15.27
N THR A 214 -6.80 -2.85 15.00
CA THR A 214 -6.09 -1.93 15.90
C THR A 214 -6.83 -1.81 17.23
N LEU A 215 -8.15 -1.57 17.21
CA LEU A 215 -8.94 -1.45 18.45
C LEU A 215 -8.92 -2.72 19.31
N GLN A 216 -8.74 -3.90 18.71
CA GLN A 216 -8.70 -5.16 19.46
C GLN A 216 -7.29 -5.57 19.91
N GLU A 217 -6.25 -5.20 19.17
CA GLU A 217 -4.89 -5.74 19.39
C GLU A 217 -3.84 -4.68 19.72
N VAL A 218 -4.14 -3.39 19.56
CA VAL A 218 -3.16 -2.30 19.67
C VAL A 218 -3.75 -1.13 20.48
N ASP A 219 -3.22 -0.90 21.68
CA ASP A 219 -3.59 0.29 22.49
C ASP A 219 -2.73 1.52 22.08
N ASP A 220 -2.84 1.93 20.82
CA ASP A 220 -2.09 3.06 20.26
C ASP A 220 -3.00 4.01 19.48
N LYS A 221 -3.17 5.20 20.05
CA LYS A 221 -4.02 6.25 19.47
C LYS A 221 -3.45 6.84 18.18
N LEU A 222 -2.12 6.87 18.02
CA LEU A 222 -1.48 7.42 16.84
C LEU A 222 -1.79 6.54 15.62
N ILE A 223 -1.61 5.22 15.75
CA ILE A 223 -1.96 4.25 14.71
C ILE A 223 -3.46 4.29 14.42
N LEU A 224 -4.29 4.29 15.48
CA LEU A 224 -5.75 4.34 15.35
C LEU A 224 -6.21 5.57 14.57
N TYR A 225 -5.74 6.77 14.94
CA TYR A 225 -6.11 8.00 14.23
C TYR A 225 -5.60 8.04 12.79
N GLY A 226 -4.46 7.40 12.50
CA GLY A 226 -3.98 7.20 11.13
C GLY A 226 -4.94 6.34 10.29
N PHE A 227 -5.48 5.25 10.86
CA PHE A 227 -6.44 4.40 10.14
C PHE A 227 -7.83 5.03 10.02
N VAL A 228 -8.34 5.68 11.08
CA VAL A 228 -9.61 6.45 11.04
C VAL A 228 -9.52 7.57 10.01
N SER A 229 -8.43 8.32 10.07
CA SER A 229 -7.71 8.95 8.96
C SER A 229 -8.11 8.57 7.54
N GLY A 230 -7.45 7.50 7.11
CA GLY A 230 -7.58 6.92 5.79
C GLY A 230 -8.98 6.39 5.50
N PHE A 231 -9.68 5.85 6.51
CA PHE A 231 -11.05 5.36 6.34
C PHE A 231 -12.01 6.49 5.96
N ILE A 232 -11.95 7.65 6.61
CA ILE A 232 -12.80 8.79 6.28
C ILE A 232 -12.57 9.22 4.82
N LEU A 233 -11.30 9.33 4.38
CA LEU A 233 -11.02 9.69 2.98
C LEU A 233 -11.42 8.60 1.99
N ASN A 234 -11.26 7.32 2.34
CA ASN A 234 -11.76 6.21 1.53
C ASN A 234 -13.29 6.22 1.45
N ALA A 235 -13.98 6.61 2.52
CA ALA A 235 -15.43 6.74 2.56
C ALA A 235 -15.90 7.88 1.65
N VAL A 236 -15.20 9.03 1.67
CA VAL A 236 -15.45 10.12 0.72
C VAL A 236 -15.27 9.65 -0.71
N LEU A 237 -14.18 8.93 -1.03
CA LEU A 237 -13.97 8.37 -2.37
C LEU A 237 -15.07 7.37 -2.76
N ALA A 238 -15.52 6.52 -1.84
CA ALA A 238 -16.60 5.57 -2.08
C ALA A 238 -17.94 6.27 -2.33
N LEU A 239 -18.26 7.31 -1.54
CA LEU A 239 -19.44 8.14 -1.76
C LEU A 239 -19.37 8.83 -3.12
N GLN A 240 -18.24 9.45 -3.46
CA GLN A 240 -18.03 10.03 -4.79
C GLN A 240 -18.17 8.99 -5.89
N MET A 241 -17.70 7.76 -5.67
CA MET A 241 -17.86 6.65 -6.62
C MET A 241 -19.33 6.34 -6.87
N ILE A 242 -20.17 6.31 -5.82
CA ILE A 242 -21.61 6.06 -5.92
C ILE A 242 -22.33 7.24 -6.59
N PHE A 243 -22.06 8.48 -6.16
CA PHE A 243 -22.75 9.67 -6.68
C PHE A 243 -22.41 9.97 -8.14
N TYR A 244 -21.14 9.81 -8.54
CA TYR A 244 -20.68 10.13 -9.88
C TYR A 244 -20.59 8.91 -10.81
N TRP A 245 -21.08 7.74 -10.40
CA TRP A 245 -21.04 6.50 -11.19
C TRP A 245 -21.68 6.65 -12.58
N ASN A 246 -22.82 7.34 -12.63
CA ASN A 246 -23.64 7.55 -13.84
C ASN A 246 -23.62 8.99 -14.32
N ALA A 247 -22.77 9.85 -13.76
CA ALA A 247 -22.70 11.24 -14.18
C ALA A 247 -22.14 11.31 -15.61
N PRO A 248 -22.85 11.95 -16.56
CA PRO A 248 -22.31 12.20 -17.88
C PRO A 248 -21.14 13.17 -17.70
N SER A 249 -19.92 12.64 -17.70
CA SER A 249 -18.71 13.45 -17.59
C SER A 249 -18.80 14.60 -18.60
N GLU A 250 -18.57 15.84 -18.18
CA GLU A 250 -18.56 16.98 -19.12
C GLU A 250 -17.55 16.78 -20.26
N LYS A 251 -16.55 15.89 -20.07
CA LYS A 251 -15.60 15.47 -21.12
C LYS A 251 -16.17 14.47 -22.14
N ALA A 252 -17.36 13.91 -21.93
CA ALA A 252 -18.06 13.09 -22.91
C ALA A 252 -18.69 13.94 -24.04
N LYS A 253 -18.92 15.24 -23.82
CA LYS A 253 -19.42 16.17 -24.86
C LYS A 253 -18.32 16.85 -25.68
N GLY A 254 -17.06 16.80 -25.24
CA GLY A 254 -15.94 17.42 -25.94
C GLY A 254 -14.78 16.44 -26.12
N LYS A 255 -14.68 15.80 -27.29
CA LYS A 255 -13.55 14.95 -27.67
C LYS A 255 -12.20 15.58 -27.30
N ARG A 256 -11.47 14.97 -26.37
CA ARG A 256 -10.02 14.91 -26.43
C ARG A 256 -9.54 13.58 -25.86
N LYS A 257 -8.95 12.77 -26.74
CA LYS A 257 -8.14 11.60 -26.41
C LYS A 257 -7.23 11.97 -25.24
N VAL A 258 -7.40 11.32 -24.11
CA VAL A 258 -6.31 11.27 -23.12
C VAL A 258 -5.24 10.40 -23.77
N SER A 259 -4.27 11.05 -24.40
CA SER A 259 -3.00 10.39 -24.67
C SER A 259 -2.42 9.95 -23.32
N PRO A 260 -1.83 8.75 -23.22
CA PRO A 260 -1.10 8.36 -22.03
C PRO A 260 -0.09 9.47 -21.70
N VAL A 261 0.17 9.67 -20.41
CA VAL A 261 1.10 10.70 -19.90
C VAL A 261 2.46 10.52 -20.55
N ALA A 262 2.66 11.17 -21.70
CA ALA A 262 3.96 11.47 -22.27
C ALA A 262 4.49 12.69 -21.52
N ALA A 263 5.70 12.56 -20.99
CA ALA A 263 6.45 13.64 -20.38
C ALA A 263 6.38 14.90 -21.24
N LYS A 264 6.08 16.04 -20.61
CA LYS A 264 6.09 17.35 -21.29
C LYS A 264 7.47 17.56 -21.94
N PRO A 265 7.54 18.03 -23.21
CA PRO A 265 8.79 18.50 -23.78
C PRO A 265 9.27 19.72 -22.98
N LYS A 266 10.52 19.67 -22.52
CA LYS A 266 11.25 20.86 -22.04
C LYS A 266 11.29 21.88 -23.18
N ALA A 267 10.99 23.13 -22.85
CA ALA A 267 11.31 24.28 -23.67
C ALA A 267 12.81 24.30 -23.95
N THR A 268 13.19 24.24 -25.23
CA THR A 268 14.57 24.41 -25.67
C THR A 268 14.83 25.90 -25.84
N LEU A 269 15.48 26.51 -24.84
CA LEU A 269 16.32 27.68 -25.06
C LEU A 269 17.74 27.15 -25.25
N SER A 270 18.31 27.32 -26.44
CA SER A 270 19.75 27.40 -26.62
C SER A 270 20.10 28.29 -27.80
N ALA A 271 21.10 29.11 -27.54
CA ALA A 271 21.52 30.27 -28.27
C ALA A 271 22.34 29.96 -29.54
N SER A 272 22.31 30.94 -30.45
CA SER A 272 23.37 31.42 -31.34
C SER A 272 24.63 30.58 -31.54
N SER A 273 24.90 30.22 -32.80
CA SER A 273 26.25 30.25 -33.39
C SER A 273 26.22 30.40 -34.93
N THR A 274 26.45 31.63 -35.38
CA THR A 274 27.41 32.10 -36.42
C THR A 274 27.49 31.51 -37.86
N ALA A 275 27.43 32.46 -38.83
CA ALA A 275 28.10 32.54 -40.16
C ALA A 275 27.65 31.61 -41.31
N THR A 276 27.51 31.98 -42.60
CA THR A 276 27.52 33.21 -43.44
C THR A 276 26.97 32.79 -44.84
N PRO A 277 26.60 33.72 -45.76
CA PRO A 277 25.74 33.44 -46.91
C PRO A 277 26.49 33.19 -48.24
N LYS A 278 25.88 32.47 -49.19
CA LYS A 278 26.22 32.56 -50.63
C LYS A 278 24.99 32.50 -51.55
N LYS A 279 24.99 33.45 -52.49
CA LYS A 279 23.98 33.74 -53.53
C LYS A 279 24.09 32.79 -54.74
N SER A 280 22.92 32.39 -55.27
CA SER A 280 22.51 32.27 -56.71
C SER A 280 23.33 31.37 -57.68
N PRO A 281 22.89 31.06 -58.94
CA PRO A 281 21.64 31.46 -59.61
C PRO A 281 20.95 30.40 -60.53
N THR A 282 19.72 30.75 -60.96
CA THR A 282 19.02 30.46 -62.25
C THR A 282 19.39 29.25 -63.12
N THR A 283 18.37 28.45 -63.50
CA THR A 283 18.07 28.14 -64.91
C THR A 283 16.57 27.88 -65.18
N ARG A 284 16.02 28.81 -65.97
CA ARG A 284 14.92 28.73 -66.95
C ARG A 284 14.92 27.43 -67.80
N ARG A 285 13.75 26.85 -68.10
CA ARG A 285 13.15 26.74 -69.47
C ARG A 285 12.06 25.64 -69.60
N ARG A 286 10.86 26.13 -69.91
CA ARG A 286 9.77 25.66 -70.81
C ARG A 286 9.58 24.16 -71.09
N GLY A 287 8.30 23.79 -71.00
CA GLY A 287 7.65 22.67 -71.68
C GLY A 287 6.22 22.61 -71.18
#